data_AF-A0A7W0UUW0-F1
#
_entry.id   AF-A0A7W0UUW0-F1
#
_cell.length_a   1.000
_cell.length_b   1.000
_cell.length_c   1.000
_cell.angle_alpha   90.00
_cell.angle_beta   90.00
_cell.angle_gamma   90.00
#
_symmetry.space_group_name_H-M   'P 1'
#
loop_
_entity.id
_entity.type
_entity.pdbx_description
1 polymer ?
#
loop_
_entity_poly.entity_id
_entity_poly.type
_entity_poly.pdbx_seq_one_letter_code
_entity_poly.pdbx_strand_id
1 'polypeptide(L)'
;MAKMSGRTQSAIRYYEAQGLLGDVERAQGRRDFPESAVETMRVIDVAQRAGFSLAEIRELLAEGSRASSTLARLATTKAGEVTAEIADLRARHRWLRLASGCECAELTECRLFVDPACASP
;
A
#
# COMPACT_ATOMS: atom_id res chain seq x y z
N MET A 1 24.10 0.51 -9.83
CA MET A 1 23.09 0.88 -8.81
C MET A 1 21.73 0.18 -8.95
N ALA A 2 21.25 -0.22 -10.14
CA ALA A 2 20.06 -1.11 -10.24
C ALA A 2 20.21 -2.41 -9.39
N LYS A 3 21.46 -2.85 -9.16
CA LYS A 3 21.81 -3.96 -8.28
C LYS A 3 21.80 -3.65 -6.77
N MET A 4 21.87 -2.39 -6.34
CA MET A 4 22.01 -2.03 -4.91
C MET A 4 20.69 -1.61 -4.24
N SER A 5 19.73 -1.08 -4.99
CA SER A 5 18.39 -0.75 -4.50
C SER A 5 17.33 -1.81 -4.81
N GLY A 6 17.71 -2.88 -5.53
CA GLY A 6 16.78 -3.92 -6.02
C GLY A 6 15.71 -3.40 -6.98
N ARG A 7 15.80 -2.14 -7.43
CA ARG A 7 14.79 -1.47 -8.25
C ARG A 7 15.35 -1.08 -9.61
N THR A 8 14.44 -1.10 -10.60
CA THR A 8 14.74 -0.68 -11.96
C THR A 8 14.97 0.83 -12.03
N GLN A 9 15.77 1.28 -13.00
CA GLN A 9 16.03 2.69 -13.25
C GLN A 9 14.74 3.51 -13.47
N SER A 10 13.67 2.84 -13.92
CA SER A 10 12.33 3.41 -14.11
C SER A 10 11.68 3.86 -12.81
N ALA A 11 11.81 3.09 -11.72
CA ALA A 11 11.24 3.45 -10.42
C ALA A 11 11.92 4.70 -9.83
N ILE A 12 13.23 4.80 -10.00
CA ILE A 12 14.01 5.97 -9.56
C ILE A 12 13.56 7.23 -10.33
N ARG A 13 13.44 7.13 -11.67
CA ARG A 13 12.92 8.21 -12.51
C ARG A 13 11.51 8.63 -12.12
N TYR A 14 10.67 7.66 -11.77
CA TYR A 14 9.31 7.92 -11.33
C TYR A 14 9.28 8.73 -10.04
N TYR A 15 10.04 8.33 -9.01
CA TYR A 15 10.08 9.07 -7.75
C TYR A 15 10.72 10.46 -7.88
N GLU A 16 11.73 10.62 -8.73
CA GLU A 16 12.31 11.93 -9.06
C GLU A 16 11.27 12.84 -9.74
N ALA A 17 10.54 12.33 -10.74
CA ALA A 17 9.46 13.07 -11.39
C ALA A 17 8.31 13.43 -10.43
N GLN A 18 8.14 12.66 -9.36
CA GLN A 18 7.16 12.91 -8.31
C GLN A 18 7.71 13.80 -7.17
N GLY A 19 8.94 14.31 -7.28
CA GLY A 19 9.58 15.21 -6.32
C GLY A 19 10.02 14.54 -5.02
N LEU A 20 10.10 13.21 -4.97
CA LEU A 20 10.31 12.43 -3.75
C LEU A 20 11.79 12.24 -3.36
N LEU A 21 12.73 12.46 -4.29
CA LEU A 21 14.16 12.19 -4.10
C LEU A 21 15.02 13.46 -3.93
N GLY A 22 14.40 14.65 -3.86
CA GLY A 22 15.09 15.94 -3.85
C GLY A 22 15.81 16.27 -5.17
N ASP A 23 16.49 17.41 -5.21
CA ASP A 23 17.32 17.81 -6.35
C ASP A 23 18.60 16.97 -6.38
N VAL A 24 18.65 15.99 -7.28
CA VAL A 24 19.86 15.22 -7.57
C VAL A 24 20.73 16.08 -8.49
N GLU A 25 21.82 16.64 -7.96
CA GLU A 25 22.78 17.39 -8.78
C GLU A 25 23.30 16.53 -9.93
N ARG A 26 23.23 17.07 -11.16
CA ARG A 26 23.74 16.39 -12.35
C ARG A 26 25.25 16.62 -12.44
N ALA A 27 26.05 15.66 -12.01
CA ALA A 27 27.49 15.66 -12.26
C ALA A 27 27.81 14.96 -13.59
N GLN A 28 28.39 15.69 -14.55
CA GLN A 28 29.00 15.12 -15.78
C GLN A 28 28.10 14.14 -16.58
N GLY A 29 26.82 14.45 -16.74
CA GLY A 29 25.91 13.64 -17.57
C GLY A 29 25.47 12.30 -16.96
N ARG A 30 25.93 11.96 -15.74
CA ARG A 30 25.47 10.81 -14.96
C ARG A 30 24.83 11.29 -13.67
N ARG A 31 23.68 10.73 -13.31
CA ARG A 31 23.08 10.99 -11.99
C ARG A 31 23.81 10.12 -10.98
N ASP A 32 24.64 10.74 -10.17
CA ASP A 32 25.19 10.09 -8.99
C ASP A 32 24.18 10.27 -7.87
N PHE A 33 23.45 9.20 -7.54
CA PHE A 33 22.49 9.21 -6.45
C PHE A 33 23.25 9.07 -5.12
N PRO A 34 23.13 10.03 -4.19
CA PRO A 34 23.78 9.93 -2.89
C PRO A 34 23.18 8.77 -2.08
N GLU A 35 23.91 8.29 -1.07
CA GLU A 35 23.45 7.24 -0.16
C GLU A 35 22.10 7.58 0.50
N SER A 36 21.85 8.86 0.76
CA SER A 36 20.56 9.39 1.24
C SER A 36 19.39 9.04 0.33
N ALA A 37 19.58 9.01 -1.00
CA ALA A 37 18.52 8.62 -1.94
C ALA A 37 18.14 7.14 -1.79
N VAL A 38 19.10 6.28 -1.44
CA VAL A 38 18.85 4.85 -1.19
C VAL A 38 18.01 4.68 0.08
N GLU A 39 18.29 5.45 1.13
CA GLU A 39 17.50 5.45 2.36
C GLU A 39 16.08 5.94 2.13
N THR A 40 15.92 7.06 1.42
CA THR A 40 14.59 7.57 1.03
C THR A 40 13.81 6.53 0.22
N MET A 41 14.45 5.82 -0.70
CA MET A 41 13.79 4.74 -1.45
C MET A 41 13.31 3.59 -0.55
N ARG A 42 14.07 3.22 0.49
CA ARG A 42 13.63 2.21 1.47
C ARG A 42 12.41 2.70 2.24
N VAL A 43 12.39 3.97 2.65
CA VAL A 43 11.23 4.58 3.31
C VAL A 43 9.99 4.54 2.41
N ILE A 44 10.14 4.96 1.14
CA ILE A 44 9.04 4.91 0.16
C ILE A 44 8.50 3.48 0.01
N ASP A 45 9.37 2.48 -0.09
CA ASP A 45 8.95 1.07 -0.23
C ASP A 45 8.14 0.58 0.96
N VAL A 46 8.65 0.80 2.17
CA VAL A 46 7.97 0.39 3.40
C VAL A 46 6.62 1.09 3.50
N ALA A 47 6.57 2.39 3.20
CA ALA A 47 5.34 3.16 3.26
C ALA A 47 4.31 2.71 2.22
N GLN A 48 4.73 2.43 0.97
CA GLN A 48 3.83 1.90 -0.05
C GLN A 48 3.27 0.53 0.34
N ARG A 49 4.09 -0.36 0.91
CA ARG A 49 3.64 -1.67 1.42
C ARG A 49 2.67 -1.56 2.60
N ALA A 50 2.81 -0.50 3.40
CA ALA A 50 1.88 -0.19 4.49
C ALA A 50 0.57 0.47 3.99
N GLY A 51 0.42 0.72 2.68
CA GLY A 51 -0.79 1.29 2.09
C GLY A 51 -0.80 2.81 2.00
N PHE A 52 0.31 3.48 2.26
CA PHE A 52 0.40 4.94 2.05
C PHE A 52 0.46 5.28 0.56
N SER A 53 -0.33 6.27 0.17
CA SER A 53 -0.28 6.91 -1.13
C SER A 53 0.99 7.74 -1.29
N LEU A 54 1.37 8.04 -2.54
CA LEU A 54 2.54 8.89 -2.81
C LEU A 54 2.38 10.32 -2.26
N ALA A 55 1.14 10.79 -2.09
CA ALA A 55 0.88 12.10 -1.49
C ALA A 55 1.19 12.09 0.01
N GLU A 56 0.74 11.07 0.74
CA GLU A 56 1.06 10.87 2.16
C GLU A 56 2.57 10.66 2.38
N ILE A 57 3.22 9.91 1.48
CA ILE A 57 4.67 9.71 1.53
C ILE A 57 5.42 11.02 1.31
N ARG A 58 4.96 11.88 0.39
CA ARG A 58 5.54 13.23 0.22
C ARG A 58 5.43 14.06 1.49
N GLU A 59 4.28 14.02 2.16
CA GLU A 59 4.06 14.73 3.42
C GLU A 59 5.07 14.28 4.49
N LEU A 60 5.25 12.97 4.63
CA LEU A 60 6.23 12.38 5.57
C LEU A 60 7.67 12.80 5.25
N LEU A 61 8.05 12.76 3.97
CA LEU A 61 9.41 13.12 3.56
C LEU A 61 9.69 14.62 3.70
N ALA A 62 8.68 15.48 3.53
CA ALA A 62 8.82 16.92 3.69
C ALA A 62 9.11 17.34 5.14
N GLU A 63 8.61 16.59 6.13
CA GLU A 63 8.86 16.89 7.55
C GLU A 63 10.20 16.34 8.08
N GLY A 64 10.83 15.41 7.35
CA GLY A 64 12.13 14.85 7.70
C GLY A 64 12.18 14.31 9.13
N SER A 65 13.09 14.82 9.96
CA SER A 65 13.26 14.39 11.37
C SER A 65 12.07 14.70 12.27
N ARG A 66 11.11 15.54 11.84
CA ARG A 66 9.92 15.91 12.60
C ARG A 66 8.66 15.13 12.24
N ALA A 67 8.76 14.20 11.28
CA ALA A 67 7.63 13.46 10.73
C ALA A 67 6.88 12.53 11.70
N SER A 68 7.33 12.39 12.97
CA SER A 68 6.78 11.43 13.92
C SER A 68 5.27 11.64 14.20
N SER A 69 4.84 12.89 14.41
CA SER A 69 3.42 13.20 14.64
C SER A 69 2.58 12.96 13.39
N THR A 70 3.11 13.32 12.23
CA THR A 70 2.43 13.13 10.94
C THR A 70 2.32 11.65 10.58
N LEU A 71 3.38 10.87 10.85
CA LEU A 71 3.38 9.42 10.73
C LEU A 71 2.33 8.78 11.63
N ALA A 72 2.28 9.17 12.92
CA ALA A 72 1.30 8.62 13.85
C ALA A 72 -0.14 8.91 13.40
N ARG A 73 -0.43 10.13 12.93
CA ARG A 73 -1.74 10.53 12.40
C ARG A 73 -2.13 9.71 11.17
N LEU A 74 -1.26 9.68 10.16
CA LEU A 74 -1.53 8.96 8.91
C LEU A 74 -1.65 7.44 9.14
N ALA A 75 -0.78 6.87 9.99
CA ALA A 75 -0.83 5.46 10.35
C ALA A 75 -2.14 5.09 11.07
N THR A 76 -2.66 5.97 11.92
CA THR A 76 -3.96 5.75 12.60
C THR A 76 -5.10 5.67 11.58
N THR A 77 -5.15 6.60 10.63
CA THR A 77 -6.12 6.56 9.54
C THR A 77 -5.97 5.29 8.70
N LYS A 78 -4.75 4.96 8.27
CA LYS A 78 -4.47 3.80 7.43
C LYS A 78 -4.81 2.48 8.13
N ALA A 79 -4.52 2.38 9.43
CA ALA A 79 -4.89 1.22 10.23
C ALA A 79 -6.41 1.02 10.29
N GLY A 80 -7.19 2.10 10.35
CA GLY A 80 -8.65 2.05 10.27
C GLY A 80 -9.14 1.52 8.91
N GLU A 81 -8.60 2.04 7.81
CA GLU A 81 -8.91 1.58 6.45
C GLU A 81 -8.60 0.09 6.26
N VAL A 82 -7.40 -0.34 6.65
CA VAL A 82 -6.97 -1.75 6.59
C VAL A 82 -7.86 -2.62 7.47
N THR A 83 -8.27 -2.15 8.65
CA THR A 83 -9.17 -2.90 9.54
C THR A 83 -10.54 -3.12 8.87
N ALA A 84 -11.08 -2.11 8.20
CA ALA A 84 -12.33 -2.23 7.45
C ALA A 84 -12.19 -3.22 6.28
N GLU A 85 -11.09 -3.15 5.52
CA GLU A 85 -10.81 -4.08 4.43
C GLU A 85 -10.65 -5.52 4.92
N ILE A 86 -9.97 -5.74 6.06
CA ILE A 86 -9.85 -7.05 6.69
C ILE A 86 -11.22 -7.60 7.09
N ALA A 87 -12.10 -6.76 7.66
CA ALA A 87 -13.43 -7.18 8.07
C ALA A 87 -14.25 -7.66 6.88
N ASP A 88 -14.23 -6.90 5.79
CA ASP A 88 -14.90 -7.24 4.54
C ASP A 88 -14.33 -8.52 3.89
N LEU A 89 -12.99 -8.61 3.76
CA LEU A 89 -12.33 -9.82 3.25
C LEU A 89 -12.65 -11.06 4.09
N ARG A 90 -12.73 -10.94 5.42
CA ARG A 90 -13.11 -12.04 6.31
C ARG A 90 -14.54 -12.48 6.09
N ALA A 91 -15.47 -11.54 5.90
CA ALA A 91 -16.87 -11.85 5.66
C ALA A 91 -17.04 -12.53 4.28
N ARG A 92 -16.37 -12.03 3.23
CA ARG A 92 -16.32 -12.67 1.91
C ARG A 92 -15.73 -14.08 1.98
N HIS A 93 -14.61 -14.25 2.67
CA HIS A 93 -13.98 -15.56 2.86
C HIS A 93 -14.89 -16.53 3.62
N ARG A 94 -15.59 -16.06 4.67
CA ARG A 94 -16.56 -16.87 5.42
C ARG A 94 -17.69 -17.35 4.51
N TRP A 95 -18.24 -16.46 3.68
CA TRP A 95 -19.28 -16.80 2.72
C TRP A 95 -18.80 -17.87 1.73
N LEU A 96 -17.62 -17.67 1.12
CA LEU A 96 -17.01 -18.63 0.18
C LEU A 96 -16.78 -20.00 0.83
N ARG A 97 -16.36 -20.05 2.10
CA ARG A 97 -16.20 -21.30 2.84
C ARG A 97 -17.53 -22.03 3.02
N LEU A 98 -18.61 -21.34 3.35
CA LEU A 98 -19.93 -21.96 3.47
C LEU A 98 -20.43 -22.46 2.10
N ALA A 99 -20.25 -21.65 1.05
CA ALA A 99 -20.64 -22.01 -0.31
C ALA A 99 -19.90 -23.25 -0.82
N SER A 100 -18.62 -23.41 -0.45
CA SER A 100 -17.81 -24.57 -0.86
C SER A 100 -18.32 -25.92 -0.34
N GLY A 101 -19.15 -25.93 0.72
CA GLY A 101 -19.79 -27.13 1.26
C GLY A 101 -21.28 -27.21 0.96
N CYS A 102 -21.78 -26.41 0.02
CA CYS A 102 -23.20 -26.42 -0.35
C CYS A 102 -23.53 -27.57 -1.30
N GLU A 103 -24.61 -28.28 -1.01
CA GLU A 103 -25.12 -29.41 -1.80
C GLU A 103 -26.55 -29.14 -2.34
N CYS A 104 -27.00 -27.88 -2.31
CA CYS A 104 -28.33 -27.51 -2.81
C CYS A 104 -28.42 -27.78 -4.33
N ALA A 105 -29.56 -28.31 -4.78
CA ALA A 105 -29.79 -28.57 -6.20
C ALA A 105 -29.97 -27.27 -7.01
N GLU A 106 -30.57 -26.24 -6.39
CA GLU A 106 -30.78 -24.92 -7.01
C GLU A 106 -30.33 -23.78 -6.08
N LEU A 107 -29.79 -22.72 -6.68
CA LEU A 107 -29.34 -21.53 -5.93
C LEU A 107 -30.51 -20.74 -5.31
N THR A 108 -31.69 -20.82 -5.92
CA THR A 108 -32.95 -20.24 -5.45
C THR A 108 -33.47 -20.86 -4.16
N GLU A 109 -33.01 -22.06 -3.81
CA GLU A 109 -33.32 -22.73 -2.54
C GLU A 109 -32.14 -22.67 -1.56
N CYS A 110 -30.98 -22.23 -2.03
CA CYS A 110 -29.78 -22.14 -1.23
C CYS A 110 -29.87 -20.95 -0.28
N ARG A 111 -29.92 -21.25 1.02
CA ARG A 111 -29.89 -20.25 2.11
C ARG A 111 -28.77 -19.21 1.97
N LEU A 112 -27.64 -19.54 1.35
CA LEU A 112 -26.55 -18.58 1.13
C LEU A 112 -26.89 -17.45 0.16
N PHE A 113 -27.96 -17.58 -0.61
CA PHE A 113 -28.42 -16.60 -1.59
C PHE A 113 -29.79 -16.00 -1.23
N VAL A 114 -30.64 -16.73 -0.51
CA VAL A 114 -32.01 -16.28 -0.18
C VAL A 114 -32.21 -15.76 1.25
N ASP A 115 -31.37 -16.18 2.21
CA ASP A 115 -31.47 -15.69 3.58
C ASP A 115 -30.65 -14.41 3.72
N PRO A 116 -31.24 -13.23 3.99
CA PRO A 116 -30.49 -11.98 4.14
C PRO A 116 -29.48 -11.99 5.30
N ALA A 117 -29.58 -12.92 6.27
CA ALA A 117 -28.56 -13.12 7.28
C ALA A 117 -27.32 -13.91 6.77
N CYS A 118 -27.44 -14.54 5.60
CA CYS A 118 -26.42 -15.35 4.94
C CYS A 118 -26.03 -14.85 3.53
N ALA A 119 -26.89 -14.06 2.89
CA ALA A 119 -26.78 -13.57 1.53
C ALA A 119 -25.80 -12.40 1.48
N SER A 120 -24.53 -12.75 1.30
CA SER A 120 -23.36 -11.87 1.19
C SER A 120 -22.94 -11.18 2.49
N PRO A 121 -21.63 -10.86 2.67
CA PRO A 121 -21.20 -9.77 3.56
C PRO A 121 -22.04 -8.51 3.42
#